data_AF-A0A843GLR3-F1
#
_entry.id   AF-A0A843GLR3-F1
#
_cell.length_a   1.000
_cell.length_b   1.000
_cell.length_c   1.000
_cell.angle_alpha   90.00
_cell.angle_beta   90.00
_cell.angle_gamma   90.00
#
_symmetry.space_group_name_H-M   'P 1'
#
loop_
_entity.id
_entity.type
_entity.pdbx_description
1 polymer ?
#
loop_
_entity_poly.entity_id
_entity_poly.type
_entity_poly.pdbx_seq_one_letter_code
_entity_poly.pdbx_strand_id
1 'polypeptide(L)'
;MHFITRAVMKYRFNEDNCHAGCVRCNVILHGNYIAYTRWMQNKYGIEVVDNMIRDKGLYKISTPDLLGMYYEYKAKADALLKKRMSEFNYN
;
A
#
# COMPACT_ATOMS: atom_id res chain seq x y z
N MET A 1 -4.65 3.37 3.65
CA MET A 1 -5.42 4.21 2.73
C MET A 1 -4.93 3.90 1.33
N HIS A 2 -5.80 3.42 0.46
CA HIS A 2 -5.44 3.11 -0.93
C HIS A 2 -5.66 4.33 -1.81
N PHE A 3 -4.74 4.63 -2.72
CA PHE A 3 -4.91 5.73 -3.69
C PHE A 3 -5.83 5.33 -4.84
N ILE A 4 -5.50 4.22 -5.50
CA ILE A 4 -6.37 3.48 -6.42
C ILE A 4 -7.09 2.39 -5.63
N THR A 5 -8.40 2.25 -5.84
CA THR A 5 -9.24 1.29 -5.11
C THR A 5 -8.71 -0.15 -5.17
N ARG A 6 -8.90 -0.89 -4.06
CA ARG A 6 -8.50 -2.31 -3.91
C ARG A 6 -9.18 -3.27 -4.89
N ALA A 7 -10.20 -2.81 -5.62
CA ALA A 7 -10.84 -3.56 -6.69
C ALA A 7 -9.94 -3.69 -7.93
N VAL A 8 -9.01 -2.75 -8.13
CA VAL A 8 -8.00 -2.84 -9.19
C VAL A 8 -6.86 -3.72 -8.70
N MET A 9 -6.84 -4.97 -9.15
CA MET A 9 -5.90 -6.00 -8.65
C MET A 9 -4.43 -5.60 -8.82
N LYS A 10 -4.09 -4.87 -9.88
CA LYS A 10 -2.74 -4.34 -10.12
C LYS A 10 -2.19 -3.54 -8.94
N TYR A 11 -3.05 -2.77 -8.28
CA TYR A 11 -2.64 -1.85 -7.22
C TYR A 11 -3.01 -2.34 -5.83
N ARG A 12 -3.72 -3.47 -5.70
CA ARG A 12 -4.22 -3.98 -4.42
C ARG A 12 -3.12 -4.25 -3.39
N PHE A 13 -2.01 -4.81 -3.85
CA PHE A 13 -0.87 -5.18 -3.01
C PHE A 13 0.39 -4.37 -3.36
N ASN A 14 0.23 -3.30 -4.14
CA ASN A 14 1.32 -2.42 -4.51
C ASN A 14 1.63 -1.48 -3.32
N GLU A 15 2.88 -1.48 -2.85
CA GLU A 15 3.31 -0.69 -1.69
C GLU A 15 3.18 0.83 -1.93
N ASP A 16 3.37 1.29 -3.16
CA ASP A 16 3.20 2.70 -3.55
C ASP A 16 1.73 3.12 -3.62
N ASN A 17 0.78 2.18 -3.61
CA ASN A 17 -0.64 2.48 -3.63
C ASN A 17 -1.25 2.58 -2.23
N CYS A 18 -0.66 1.95 -1.21
CA CYS A 18 -1.27 1.81 0.12
C CYS A 18 -0.39 2.36 1.24
N HIS A 19 -0.90 3.35 1.97
CA HIS A 19 -0.17 4.02 3.03
C HIS A 19 -0.93 4.04 4.35
N ALA A 20 -0.22 4.19 5.47
CA ALA A 20 -0.84 4.46 6.77
C ALA A 20 -1.65 5.77 6.70
N GLY A 21 -2.89 5.75 7.16
CA GLY A 21 -3.77 6.92 7.16
C GLY A 21 -4.64 6.92 8.42
N CYS A 22 -4.88 8.11 8.98
CA CYS A 22 -5.75 8.24 10.15
C CYS A 22 -7.21 8.02 9.79
N VAL A 23 -8.05 7.73 10.80
CA VAL A 23 -9.50 7.53 10.64
C VAL A 23 -10.16 8.75 9.99
N ARG A 24 -9.74 9.97 10.36
CA ARG A 24 -10.29 11.19 9.78
C ARG A 24 -10.03 11.27 8.27
N CYS A 25 -8.79 11.09 7.83
CA CYS A 25 -8.46 11.19 6.40
C CYS A 25 -9.03 10.02 5.61
N ASN A 26 -8.92 8.79 6.11
CA ASN A 26 -9.29 7.59 5.37
C ASN A 26 -10.80 7.30 5.40
N VAL A 27 -11.45 7.46 6.56
CA VAL A 27 -12.87 7.10 6.76
C VAL A 27 -13.77 8.32 6.65
N ILE A 28 -13.55 9.34 7.47
CA ILE A 28 -14.46 10.51 7.57
C ILE A 28 -14.43 11.36 6.29
N LEU A 29 -13.22 11.61 5.76
CA LEU A 29 -13.01 12.38 4.53
C LEU A 29 -12.89 11.48 3.29
N HIS A 30 -13.24 10.19 3.43
CA HIS A 30 -13.25 9.21 2.34
C HIS A 30 -11.97 9.19 1.49
N GLY A 31 -10.80 9.26 2.13
CA GLY A 31 -9.50 9.24 1.46
C GLY A 31 -8.83 10.62 1.33
N ASN A 32 -9.56 11.71 1.61
CA ASN A 32 -9.05 13.09 1.53
C ASN A 32 -8.23 13.34 0.24
N TYR A 33 -8.81 12.98 -0.91
CA TYR A 33 -8.09 12.80 -2.16
C TYR A 33 -7.28 14.01 -2.62
N ILE A 34 -7.73 15.25 -2.37
CA ILE A 34 -6.97 16.43 -2.80
C ILE A 34 -5.61 16.50 -2.08
N ALA A 35 -5.62 16.40 -0.75
CA ALA A 35 -4.39 16.41 0.04
C ALA A 35 -3.54 15.16 -0.25
N TYR A 36 -4.20 14.00 -0.36
CA TYR A 36 -3.50 12.74 -0.60
C TYR A 36 -2.86 12.68 -1.99
N THR A 37 -3.53 13.16 -3.04
CA THR A 37 -2.97 13.24 -4.40
C THR A 37 -1.75 14.15 -4.43
N ARG A 38 -1.81 15.33 -3.79
CA ARG A 38 -0.65 16.23 -3.70
C ARG A 38 0.53 15.57 -2.99
N TRP A 39 0.27 14.86 -1.90
CA TRP A 39 1.29 14.09 -1.19
C TRP A 39 1.89 12.97 -2.05
N MET A 40 1.05 12.22 -2.77
CA MET A 40 1.47 11.18 -3.72
C MET A 40 2.36 11.77 -4.82
N GLN A 41 1.97 12.89 -5.42
CA GLN A 41 2.72 13.57 -6.47
C GLN A 41 4.07 14.08 -5.96
N ASN A 42 4.13 14.58 -4.72
CA ASN A 42 5.39 14.99 -4.10
C ASN A 42 6.31 13.81 -3.80
N LYS A 43 5.75 12.65 -3.43
CA LYS A 43 6.52 11.46 -3.05
C LYS A 43 7.01 10.64 -4.26
N TYR A 44 6.15 10.42 -5.24
CA TYR A 44 6.38 9.52 -6.37
C TYR A 44 6.53 10.23 -7.71
N GLY A 45 6.27 11.55 -7.76
CA GLY A 45 6.29 12.34 -8.98
C GLY A 45 4.92 12.43 -9.65
N ILE A 46 4.67 13.56 -10.32
CA ILE A 46 3.38 13.84 -10.98
C ILE A 46 3.08 12.80 -12.06
N GLU A 47 4.05 12.49 -12.90
CA GLU A 47 3.87 11.57 -14.02
C GLU A 47 3.49 10.15 -13.56
N VAL A 48 4.14 9.65 -12.50
CA VAL A 48 3.83 8.33 -11.93
C VAL A 48 2.39 8.29 -11.43
N VAL A 49 1.97 9.31 -10.68
CA VAL A 49 0.61 9.38 -10.14
C VAL A 49 -0.43 9.52 -11.25
N ASP A 50 -0.17 10.35 -12.26
CA ASP A 50 -1.04 10.51 -13.41
C ASP A 50 -1.20 9.19 -14.19
N ASN A 51 -0.12 8.43 -14.35
CA ASN A 51 -0.17 7.11 -14.96
C ASN A 51 -1.02 6.14 -14.14
N MET A 52 -0.90 6.14 -12.80
CA MET A 52 -1.75 5.31 -11.93
C MET A 52 -3.25 5.66 -12.08
N ILE A 53 -3.59 6.94 -12.22
CA ILE A 53 -4.97 7.40 -12.40
C ILE A 53 -5.53 6.96 -13.77
N ARG A 54 -4.73 7.09 -14.83
CA ARG A 54 -5.10 6.77 -16.22
C ARG A 54 -5.12 5.27 -16.48
N ASP A 55 -4.43 4.47 -15.68
CA ASP A 55 -4.34 3.04 -15.87
C ASP A 55 -5.70 2.34 -15.68
N LYS A 56 -6.20 1.78 -16.78
CA LYS A 56 -7.41 0.94 -16.84
C LYS A 56 -7.09 -0.48 -17.33
N GLY A 57 -5.82 -0.87 -17.31
CA GLY A 57 -5.38 -2.16 -17.82
C GLY A 57 -5.95 -3.33 -17.02
N LEU A 58 -6.29 -4.40 -17.73
CA LEU A 58 -6.57 -5.69 -17.09
C LEU A 58 -5.27 -6.26 -16.52
N TYR A 59 -5.32 -6.70 -15.28
CA TYR A 59 -4.19 -7.33 -14.60
C TYR A 59 -4.67 -8.53 -13.82
N LYS A 60 -4.10 -9.70 -14.13
CA LYS A 60 -4.41 -10.97 -13.47
C LYS A 60 -3.18 -11.41 -12.68
N ILE A 61 -3.34 -11.56 -11.37
CA ILE A 61 -2.32 -12.14 -10.52
C ILE A 61 -2.50 -13.66 -10.55
N SER A 62 -1.44 -14.40 -10.83
CA SER A 62 -1.51 -15.86 -10.78
C SER A 62 -1.51 -16.36 -9.33
N THR A 63 -1.99 -17.59 -9.11
CA THR A 63 -1.93 -18.22 -7.79
C THR A 63 -0.49 -18.35 -7.28
N PRO A 64 0.50 -18.80 -8.08
CA PRO A 64 1.90 -18.80 -7.66
C PRO A 64 2.41 -17.43 -7.22
N ASP A 65 2.06 -16.35 -7.94
CA ASP A 65 2.48 -14.99 -7.57
C ASP A 65 1.90 -14.57 -6.22
N LEU A 66 0.61 -14.85 -5.98
CA LEU A 66 -0.04 -14.56 -4.70
C LEU A 66 0.62 -15.33 -3.54
N LEU A 67 0.97 -16.60 -3.77
CA LEU A 67 1.68 -17.41 -2.77
C LEU A 67 3.08 -16.85 -2.51
N GLY A 68 3.81 -16.45 -3.55
CA GLY A 68 5.10 -15.79 -3.44
C GLY A 68 5.02 -14.55 -2.55
N MET A 69 4.08 -13.65 -2.84
CA MET A 69 3.83 -12.45 -2.02
C MET A 69 3.48 -12.83 -0.58
N TYR A 70 2.61 -13.83 -0.37
CA TYR A 70 2.23 -14.28 0.96
C TYR A 70 3.45 -14.71 1.79
N TYR A 71 4.32 -15.56 1.24
CA TYR A 71 5.49 -16.04 1.96
C TYR A 71 6.48 -14.91 2.27
N GLU A 72 6.68 -13.99 1.32
CA GLU A 72 7.55 -12.83 1.50
C GLU A 72 7.05 -11.93 2.64
N TYR A 73 5.78 -11.50 2.60
CA TYR A 73 5.24 -10.60 3.62
C TYR A 73 5.07 -11.28 4.98
N LYS A 74 4.82 -12.60 5.01
CA LYS A 74 4.83 -13.37 6.25
C LYS A 74 6.20 -13.33 6.91
N ALA A 75 7.27 -13.60 6.16
CA ALA A 75 8.62 -13.55 6.67
C ALA A 75 9.00 -12.14 7.18
N LYS A 76 8.62 -11.08 6.45
CA LYS A 76 8.81 -9.68 6.88
C LYS A 76 8.08 -9.40 8.20
N ALA A 77 6.83 -9.84 8.34
CA ALA A 77 6.05 -9.65 9.56
C ALA A 77 6.64 -10.40 10.77
N ASP A 78 7.04 -11.65 10.58
CA ASP A 78 7.68 -12.47 11.62
C ASP A 78 9.00 -11.84 12.10
N ALA A 79 9.80 -11.31 11.17
CA ALA A 79 11.04 -10.59 11.50
C ALA A 79 10.77 -9.32 12.34
N LEU A 80 9.75 -8.54 11.98
CA LEU A 80 9.34 -7.35 12.74
C LEU A 80 8.85 -7.70 14.15
N LEU A 81 8.08 -8.78 14.29
CA LEU A 81 7.61 -9.26 15.60
C LEU A 81 8.78 -9.71 16.47
N LYS A 82 9.74 -10.46 15.92
CA LYS A 82 10.94 -10.90 16.63
C LYS A 82 11.78 -9.70 17.10
N LYS A 83 11.98 -8.71 16.23
CA LYS A 83 12.71 -7.47 16.56
C LYS A 83 12.03 -6.72 17.70
N ARG A 84 10.71 -6.52 17.62
CA ARG A 84 9.93 -5.87 18.68
C ARG A 84 10.05 -6.61 20.02
N MET A 85 10.00 -7.93 20.00
CA MET A 85 10.13 -8.75 21.20
C MET A 85 11.54 -8.63 21.83
N SER A 86 12.59 -8.62 21.00
CA SER A 86 13.96 -8.44 21.49
C SER A 86 14.20 -7.06 22.09
N GLU A 87 13.60 -6.00 21.53
CA GLU A 87 13.68 -4.64 22.07
C GLU A 87 12.91 -4.51 23.40
N PHE A 88 11.80 -5.22 23.56
CA PHE A 88 11.03 -5.22 24.80
C PHE A 88 11.71 -6.00 25.94
N ASN A 89 12.43 -7.08 25.62
CA ASN A 89 13.13 -7.91 26.62
C ASN A 89 14.47 -7.31 27.10
N TYR A 90 14.89 -6.17 26.56
CA TYR A 90 16.13 -5.47 26.92
C TYR A 90 15.89 -4.17 27.74
N ASN A 91 14.63 -3.91 28.11
CA ASN A 91 14.19 -2.82 28.99
C ASN A 91 13.53 -3.39 30.25
#